data_AF-A0A1I7GZJ7-F1
#
_entry.id   AF-A0A1I7GZJ7-F1
#
_cell.length_a   1.000
_cell.length_b   1.000
_cell.length_c   1.000
_cell.angle_alpha   90.00
_cell.angle_beta   90.00
_cell.angle_gamma   90.00
#
_symmetry.space_group_name_H-M   'P 1'
#
loop_
_entity.id
_entity.type
_entity.pdbx_description
1 polymer ?
#
loop_
_entity_poly.entity_id
_entity_poly.type
_entity_poly.pdbx_seq_one_letter_code
_entity_poly.pdbx_strand_id
1 'polypeptide(L)'
;MTLPGDGAVTAPLPEQFIRDALQNRHNRAILDRLPALGLPDAWLVAGCLFQTIWNLRSGQPPEAQIKDYDLFYFDPSDLSEAAEARANERVSACFSG
;
A
#
# COMPACT_ATOMS: atom_id res chain seq x y z
N MET A 1 -10.81 43.84 -3.17
CA MET A 1 -10.59 42.98 -1.99
C MET A 1 -10.35 41.57 -2.50
N THR A 2 -9.07 41.21 -2.64
CA THR A 2 -8.61 39.93 -3.22
C THR A 2 -8.34 38.97 -2.06
N LEU A 3 -8.96 37.79 -2.07
CA LEU A 3 -8.69 36.77 -1.06
C LEU A 3 -7.25 36.24 -1.23
N PRO A 4 -6.47 36.10 -0.15
CA PRO A 4 -5.13 35.52 -0.24
C PRO A 4 -5.21 33.98 -0.24
N GLY A 5 -4.56 33.36 -1.22
CA GLY A 5 -4.02 32.01 -1.06
C GLY A 5 -4.86 30.85 -1.57
N ASP A 6 -5.29 30.88 -2.83
CA ASP A 6 -5.48 29.63 -3.57
C ASP A 6 -4.09 29.12 -3.99
N GLY A 7 -3.30 28.68 -3.02
CA GLY A 7 -2.13 27.86 -3.28
C GLY A 7 -2.65 26.56 -3.89
N ALA A 8 -2.72 26.50 -5.21
CA ALA A 8 -3.23 25.35 -5.94
C ALA A 8 -2.57 24.09 -5.37
N VAL A 9 -3.37 23.27 -4.68
CA VAL A 9 -2.92 21.98 -4.17
C VAL A 9 -2.68 21.12 -5.39
N THR A 10 -1.45 21.15 -5.89
CA THR A 10 -1.02 20.29 -6.97
C THR A 10 -1.04 18.86 -6.45
N ALA A 11 -1.75 17.97 -7.15
CA ALA A 11 -1.68 16.55 -6.86
C ALA A 11 -0.20 16.14 -6.87
N PRO A 12 0.26 15.31 -5.91
CA PRO A 12 1.65 14.87 -5.92
C PRO A 12 1.94 14.15 -7.22
N LEU A 13 3.08 14.46 -7.83
CA LEU A 13 3.60 13.67 -8.95
C LEU A 13 3.71 12.20 -8.51
N PRO A 14 3.47 11.23 -9.41
CA PRO A 14 3.53 9.80 -9.06
C PRO A 14 4.81 9.40 -8.32
N GLU A 15 5.96 9.97 -8.69
CA GLU A 15 7.24 9.73 -8.02
C GLU A 15 7.26 10.19 -6.56
N GLN A 16 6.62 11.32 -6.26
CA GLN A 16 6.49 11.82 -4.89
C GLN A 16 5.58 10.92 -4.06
N PHE A 17 4.47 10.46 -4.64
CA PHE A 17 3.60 9.48 -4.00
C PHE A 17 4.35 8.19 -3.64
N ILE A 18 5.10 7.63 -4.59
CA ILE A 18 5.89 6.40 -4.36
C ILE A 18 6.94 6.64 -3.27
N ARG A 19 7.67 7.75 -3.35
CA ARG A 19 8.68 8.12 -2.34
C ARG A 19 8.08 8.18 -0.94
N ASP A 20 6.94 8.86 -0.80
CA ASP A 20 6.27 9.05 0.48
C ASP A 20 5.67 7.74 1.01
N ALA A 21 5.01 6.95 0.15
CA ALA A 21 4.48 5.64 0.52
C ALA A 21 5.59 4.68 1.03
N LEU A 22 6.80 4.76 0.45
CA LEU A 22 7.95 3.96 0.87
C LEU A 22 8.62 4.44 2.17
N GLN A 23 8.22 5.59 2.74
CA GLN A 23 8.69 6.00 4.08
C GLN A 23 8.05 5.17 5.20
N ASN A 24 6.88 4.57 4.96
CA ASN A 24 6.31 3.58 5.86
C ASN A 24 7.11 2.27 5.76
N ARG A 25 7.70 1.85 6.88
CA ARG A 25 8.55 0.65 6.92
C ARG A 25 7.79 -0.64 6.59
N HIS A 26 6.51 -0.72 6.92
CA HIS A 26 5.67 -1.87 6.63
C HIS A 26 5.34 -1.94 5.15
N ASN A 27 4.99 -0.83 4.50
CA ASN A 27 4.81 -0.78 3.04
C ASN A 27 6.05 -1.31 2.32
N ARG A 28 7.23 -0.82 2.69
CA ARG A 28 8.51 -1.27 2.12
C ARG A 28 8.71 -2.77 2.34
N ALA A 29 8.57 -3.22 3.58
CA ALA A 29 8.82 -4.61 3.93
C ALA A 29 7.80 -5.59 3.32
N ILE A 30 6.58 -5.14 3.02
CA ILE A 30 5.58 -5.90 2.27
C ILE A 30 5.98 -5.96 0.80
N LEU A 31 6.28 -4.82 0.18
CA LEU A 31 6.69 -4.75 -1.23
C LEU A 31 7.96 -5.58 -1.51
N ASP A 32 8.93 -5.57 -0.60
CA ASP A 32 10.16 -6.37 -0.70
C ASP A 32 9.88 -7.88 -0.65
N ARG A 33 8.83 -8.31 0.07
CA ARG A 33 8.44 -9.72 0.22
C ARG A 33 7.39 -10.17 -0.78
N LEU A 34 6.68 -9.24 -1.41
CA LEU A 34 5.56 -9.49 -2.33
C LEU A 34 5.91 -10.51 -3.44
N PRO A 35 7.10 -10.48 -4.07
CA PRO A 35 7.47 -11.48 -5.08
C PRO A 35 7.54 -12.92 -4.54
N ALA A 36 7.88 -13.10 -3.26
CA ALA A 36 8.00 -14.43 -2.65
C ALA A 36 6.64 -15.13 -2.46
N LEU A 37 5.53 -14.38 -2.53
CA LEU A 37 4.18 -14.94 -2.45
C LEU A 37 3.79 -15.73 -3.71
N GLY A 38 4.49 -15.52 -4.83
CA GLY A 38 4.18 -16.19 -6.10
C GLY A 38 2.78 -15.88 -6.63
N LEU A 39 2.21 -14.72 -6.25
CA LEU A 39 0.92 -14.24 -6.72
C LEU A 39 1.11 -13.43 -8.02
N PRO A 40 0.44 -13.77 -9.12
CA PRO A 40 0.52 -13.01 -10.35
C PRO A 40 -0.17 -11.65 -10.21
N ASP A 41 0.43 -10.64 -10.83
CA ASP A 41 -0.09 -9.27 -10.87
C ASP A 41 -0.51 -8.77 -9.47
N ALA A 42 0.40 -8.90 -8.50
CA ALA A 42 0.15 -8.56 -7.10
C ALA A 42 0.52 -7.11 -6.77
N TRP A 43 -0.34 -6.41 -6.03
CA TRP A 43 -0.23 -5.00 -5.69
C TRP A 43 -0.51 -4.77 -4.20
N LEU A 44 0.30 -3.93 -3.56
CA LEU A 44 -0.07 -3.28 -2.31
C LEU A 44 -1.02 -2.13 -2.63
N VAL A 45 -2.17 -2.07 -1.97
CA VAL A 45 -3.25 -1.14 -2.33
C VAL A 45 -3.87 -0.45 -1.11
N ALA A 46 -4.89 0.36 -1.38
CA ALA A 46 -5.84 0.89 -0.42
C ALA A 46 -5.24 1.82 0.66
N GLY A 47 -5.83 1.76 1.87
CA GLY A 47 -5.72 2.80 2.89
C GLY A 47 -4.31 3.02 3.41
N CYS A 48 -3.48 1.98 3.47
CA CYS A 48 -2.11 2.07 3.99
C CYS A 48 -1.25 3.08 3.19
N LEU A 49 -1.47 3.20 1.87
CA LEU A 49 -0.72 4.12 1.01
C LEU A 49 -1.15 5.57 1.27
N PHE A 50 -2.46 5.84 1.24
CA PHE A 50 -2.99 7.19 1.42
C PHE A 50 -2.82 7.70 2.86
N GLN A 51 -3.07 6.84 3.85
CA GLN A 51 -2.89 7.19 5.25
C GLN A 51 -1.43 7.53 5.56
N THR A 52 -0.47 6.79 4.98
CA THR A 52 0.97 7.12 5.09
C THR A 52 1.25 8.55 4.63
N ILE A 53 0.68 8.95 3.49
CA ILE A 53 0.91 10.28 2.92
C ILE A 53 0.21 11.37 3.75
N TRP A 54 -1.02 11.11 4.23
CA TRP A 54 -1.70 12.03 5.14
C TRP A 54 -0.96 12.22 6.46
N ASN A 55 -0.40 11.14 7.01
CA ASN A 55 0.42 11.20 8.21
C ASN A 55 1.64 12.09 7.99
N LEU A 56 2.40 11.86 6.92
CA LEU A 56 3.57 12.68 6.56
C LEU A 56 3.20 14.16 6.40
N ARG A 57 2.09 14.46 5.71
CA ARG A 57 1.62 15.84 5.50
C ARG A 57 1.12 16.52 6.77
N SER A 58 0.69 15.75 7.77
CA SER A 58 0.22 16.25 9.07
C SER A 58 1.28 16.20 10.16
N GLY A 59 2.53 15.84 9.82
CA GLY A 59 3.64 15.74 10.78
C GLY A 59 3.56 14.53 11.72
N GLN A 60 2.78 13.52 11.36
CA GLN A 60 2.67 12.27 12.11
C GLN A 60 3.64 11.20 11.57
N PRO A 61 3.99 10.18 12.37
CA PRO A 61 4.77 9.03 11.90
C PRO A 61 4.07 8.35 10.69
N PRO A 62 4.82 7.88 9.68
CA PRO A 62 4.26 7.26 8.48
C PRO A 62 3.25 6.14 8.78
N GLU A 63 3.50 5.34 9.82
CA GLU A 63 2.70 4.17 10.20
C GLU A 63 1.51 4.48 11.12
N ALA A 64 1.33 5.74 11.53
CA ALA A 64 0.34 6.10 12.53
C ALA A 64 -1.09 5.74 12.09
N GLN A 65 -1.83 5.07 12.97
CA GLN A 65 -3.26 4.78 12.81
C GLN A 65 -3.64 3.97 11.54
N ILE A 66 -2.69 3.24 10.96
CA ILE A 66 -2.97 2.24 9.91
C ILE A 66 -3.37 0.93 10.59
N LYS A 67 -4.54 0.40 10.24
CA LYS A 67 -5.11 -0.81 10.87
C LYS A 67 -4.65 -2.09 10.18
N ASP A 68 -4.56 -2.03 8.86
CA ASP A 68 -4.40 -3.17 7.96
C ASP A 68 -3.64 -2.76 6.69
N TYR A 69 -3.18 -3.77 5.96
CA TYR A 69 -2.48 -3.64 4.68
C TYR A 69 -3.11 -4.61 3.69
N ASP A 70 -3.65 -4.07 2.60
CA ASP A 70 -4.40 -4.82 1.61
C ASP A 70 -3.54 -5.21 0.42
N LEU A 71 -3.67 -6.46 -0.04
CA LEU A 71 -3.06 -6.95 -1.26
C LEU A 71 -4.15 -7.35 -2.26
N PHE A 72 -4.02 -6.85 -3.50
CA PHE A 72 -4.77 -7.38 -4.63
C PHE A 72 -3.85 -8.24 -5.49
N TYR A 73 -4.42 -9.27 -6.11
CA TYR A 73 -3.74 -10.06 -7.12
C TYR A 73 -4.76 -10.53 -8.16
N PHE A 74 -4.30 -10.93 -9.34
CA PHE A 74 -5.17 -11.46 -10.37
C PHE A 74 -4.51 -12.63 -11.11
N ASP A 75 -5.12 -13.81 -10.95
CA ASP A 75 -4.72 -15.03 -11.67
C ASP A 75 -5.85 -15.47 -12.63
N PRO A 76 -5.78 -15.14 -13.92
CA PRO A 76 -6.80 -15.56 -14.87
C PRO A 76 -6.82 -17.07 -15.12
N SER A 77 -5.81 -17.82 -14.67
CA SER A 77 -5.71 -19.26 -14.90
C SER A 77 -6.47 -20.09 -13.87
N ASP A 78 -6.74 -19.55 -12.68
CA ASP A 78 -7.47 -20.24 -11.60
C ASP A 78 -8.19 -19.22 -10.70
N LEU A 79 -9.46 -18.93 -11.01
CA LEU A 79 -10.32 -18.02 -10.23
C LEU A 79 -11.14 -18.75 -9.15
N SER A 80 -10.74 -19.96 -8.77
CA SER A 80 -11.48 -20.77 -7.79
C SER A 80 -11.27 -20.29 -6.35
N GLU A 81 -12.27 -20.53 -5.49
CA GLU A 81 -12.15 -20.28 -4.05
C GLU A 81 -10.98 -21.07 -3.42
N ALA A 82 -10.66 -22.25 -3.97
CA ALA A 82 -9.53 -23.04 -3.50
C ALA A 82 -8.18 -22.37 -3.81
N ALA A 83 -8.07 -21.66 -4.95
CA ALA A 83 -6.88 -20.86 -5.25
C ALA A 83 -6.74 -19.67 -4.30
N GLU A 84 -7.84 -19.00 -4.01
CA GLU A 84 -7.90 -17.90 -3.04
C GLU A 84 -7.47 -18.37 -1.63
N ALA A 85 -7.96 -19.53 -1.18
CA ALA A 85 -7.54 -20.11 0.10
C ALA A 85 -6.02 -20.37 0.15
N ARG A 86 -5.45 -20.95 -0.92
CA ARG A 86 -3.99 -21.16 -1.02
C ARG A 86 -3.21 -19.85 -1.04
N ALA A 87 -3.75 -18.79 -1.66
CA ALA A 87 -3.15 -17.46 -1.62
C ALA A 87 -3.09 -16.93 -0.18
N ASN A 88 -4.19 -17.01 0.56
CA ASN A 88 -4.27 -16.59 1.96
C ASN A 88 -3.32 -17.38 2.89
N GLU A 89 -3.14 -18.69 2.65
CA GLU A 89 -2.17 -19.51 3.37
C GLU A 89 -0.73 -19.04 3.13
N ARG A 90 -0.35 -18.75 1.87
CA ARG A 90 0.98 -18.24 1.52
C ARG A 90 1.25 -16.88 2.15
N VAL A 91 0.29 -15.95 2.09
CA VAL A 91 0.37 -14.64 2.74
C VAL A 91 0.59 -14.81 4.23
N SER A 92 -0.22 -15.65 4.89
CA SER A 92 -0.09 -15.93 6.32
C SER A 92 1.28 -16.50 6.68
N ALA A 93 1.83 -17.41 5.88
CA ALA A 93 3.16 -17.97 6.10
C ALA A 93 4.29 -16.94 5.96
N CYS A 94 4.16 -15.98 5.04
CA CYS A 94 5.17 -14.93 4.83
C CYS A 94 5.18 -13.84 5.91
N PHE A 95 4.06 -13.60 6.60
CA PHE A 95 3.90 -12.49 7.55
C PHE A 95 3.59 -12.92 8.99
N SER A 96 3.78 -14.20 9.33
CA SER A 96 3.53 -14.76 10.68
C SER A 96 4.72 -14.66 11.65
N GLY A 97 5.73 -13.84 11.36
CA GLY A 97 6.89 -13.57 12.23
C GLY A 97 7.19 -12.08 12.34
#